data_AF-A0A523QTN8-F1
#
_entry.id   AF-A0A523QTN8-F1
#
_cell.length_a   1.000
_cell.length_b   1.000
_cell.length_c   1.000
_cell.angle_alpha   90.00
_cell.angle_beta   90.00
_cell.angle_gamma   90.00
#
_symmetry.space_group_name_H-M   'P 1'
#
loop_
_entity.id
_entity.type
_entity.pdbx_description
1 polymer ?
#
loop_
_entity_poly.entity_id
_entity_poly.type
_entity_poly.pdbx_seq_one_letter_code
_entity_poly.pdbx_strand_id
1 'polypeptide(L)' 'MARSEKIVVFTGAGVSTESGIPDFRSPGGIWDRFDPDDFTYQKFISDASTRRKQWQMLWKERLVETV' A
#
# COMPACT_ATOMS: atom_id res chain seq x y z
N MET A 1 -0.96 -27.65 10.06
CA MET A 1 -1.39 -26.71 11.12
C MET A 1 -1.78 -27.41 12.41
N ALA A 2 -2.80 -28.28 12.44
CA ALA A 2 -3.38 -28.83 13.68
C ALA A 2 -2.44 -29.56 14.67
N ARG A 3 -1.22 -29.94 14.27
CA ARG A 3 -0.20 -30.56 15.14
C ARG A 3 1.07 -29.73 15.31
N SER A 4 1.09 -28.49 14.81
CA SER A 4 2.23 -27.61 15.00
C SER A 4 2.16 -26.96 16.38
N GLU A 5 3.26 -27.06 17.13
CA GLU A 5 3.36 -26.50 18.48
C GLU A 5 3.64 -24.99 18.46
N LYS A 6 4.17 -24.46 17.36
CA LYS A 6 4.52 -23.04 17.18
C LYS A 6 4.20 -22.59 15.76
N ILE A 7 2.99 -22.10 15.55
CA ILE A 7 2.54 -21.57 14.25
C ILE A 7 2.85 -20.08 14.18
N VAL A 8 3.39 -19.65 13.05
CA VAL A 8 3.58 -18.24 12.68
C VAL A 8 2.91 -18.00 11.33
N VAL A 9 2.31 -16.82 11.16
CA VAL A 9 1.69 -16.40 9.91
C VAL A 9 2.32 -15.08 9.47
N PHE A 10 2.63 -14.98 8.17
CA PHE A 10 3.04 -13.75 7.52
C PHE A 10 1.95 -13.34 6.53
N THR A 11 1.50 -12.10 6.62
CA THR A 11 0.49 -11.53 5.73
C THR A 11 1.09 -10.41 4.90
N GLY A 12 0.44 -10.12 3.78
CA GLY A 12 0.70 -8.92 2.98
C GLY A 12 -0.59 -8.15 2.74
N ALA A 13 -0.54 -7.11 1.91
CA ALA A 13 -1.69 -6.27 1.58
C ALA A 13 -2.91 -7.07 1.07
N GLY A 14 -2.69 -8.24 0.45
CA GLY A 14 -3.75 -9.13 -0.03
C GLY A 14 -4.77 -9.54 1.05
N VAL A 15 -4.40 -9.56 2.34
CA VAL A 15 -5.34 -9.89 3.42
C VAL A 15 -6.42 -8.82 3.63
N SER A 16 -6.22 -7.61 3.11
CA SER A 16 -7.11 -6.45 3.30
C SER A 16 -7.95 -6.11 2.06
N THR A 17 -7.75 -6.80 0.93
CA THR A 17 -8.46 -6.50 -0.32
C THR A 17 -9.97 -6.70 -0.20
N GLU A 18 -10.40 -7.74 0.51
CA GLU A 18 -11.82 -7.99 0.81
C GLU A 18 -12.43 -6.94 1.75
N SER A 19 -11.60 -6.14 2.44
CA SER A 19 -12.04 -4.98 3.25
C SER A 19 -12.11 -3.68 2.44
N GLY A 20 -11.88 -3.74 1.12
CA GLY A 20 -11.88 -2.57 0.23
C GLY A 20 -10.57 -1.78 0.21
N ILE A 21 -9.50 -2.28 0.83
CA ILE A 21 -8.17 -1.67 0.77
C ILE A 21 -7.39 -2.33 -0.38
N PRO A 22 -7.02 -1.59 -1.43
CA PRO A 22 -6.35 -2.19 -2.58
C PRO A 22 -4.96 -2.73 -2.19
N ASP A 23 -4.56 -3.83 -2.82
CA ASP A 23 -3.16 -4.26 -2.77
C ASP A 23 -2.30 -3.51 -3.80
N PHE A 24 -1.01 -3.85 -3.80
CA PHE A 24 -0.04 -3.17 -4.64
C PHE A 24 0.10 -3.75 -6.05
N ARG A 25 -0.04 -5.08 -6.23
CA ARG A 25 0.52 -5.79 -7.40
C ARG A 25 -0.46 -6.69 -8.14
N SER A 26 -1.66 -6.92 -7.60
CA SER A 26 -2.71 -7.60 -8.36
C SER A 26 -3.15 -6.73 -9.54
N PRO A 27 -3.76 -7.30 -10.59
CA PRO A 27 -4.29 -6.51 -11.70
C PRO A 27 -5.25 -5.41 -11.21
N GLY A 28 -4.99 -4.17 -11.60
CA GLY A 28 -5.69 -2.98 -11.12
C GLY A 28 -5.20 -2.43 -9.77
N GLY A 29 -4.13 -3.00 -9.22
CA GLY A 29 -3.52 -2.59 -7.95
C GLY A 29 -2.92 -1.18 -7.99
N ILE A 30 -2.32 -0.76 -6.88
CA ILE A 30 -1.73 0.59 -6.77
C ILE A 30 -0.62 0.79 -7.82
N TRP A 31 0.23 -0.20 -8.08
CA TRP A 31 1.37 -0.05 -9.00
C TRP A 31 1.01 -0.12 -10.49
N ASP A 32 -0.22 -0.51 -10.84
CA ASP A 32 -0.73 -0.35 -12.20
C ASP A 32 -1.13 1.11 -12.49
N ARG A 33 -1.32 1.92 -11.44
CA ARG A 33 -1.84 3.30 -11.52
C ARG A 33 -0.81 4.35 -11.11
N PHE A 34 0.20 3.98 -10.33
CA PHE A 34 1.25 4.86 -9.81
C PHE A 34 2.62 4.21 -9.93
N ASP A 35 3.64 5.02 -10.21
CA ASP A 35 5.02 4.55 -10.28
C ASP A 35 5.57 4.29 -8.85
N PRO A 36 5.99 3.05 -8.51
CA PRO A 36 6.58 2.75 -7.20
C PRO A 36 7.80 3.62 -6.85
N ASP A 37 8.58 4.05 -7.84
CA ASP A 37 9.77 4.87 -7.62
C ASP A 37 9.43 6.24 -7.03
N ASP A 38 8.19 6.71 -7.26
CA ASP A 38 7.66 7.94 -6.65
C ASP A 38 7.48 7.84 -5.14
N PHE A 39 7.50 6.63 -4.57
CA PHE A 39 7.24 6.35 -3.15
C PHE A 39 8.50 5.96 -2.36
N THR A 40 9.68 6.14 -2.95
CA THR A 40 10.96 5.94 -2.24
C THR A 40 11.20 7.02 -1.20
N TYR A 41 11.96 6.66 -0.15
CA TYR A 41 12.37 7.60 0.90
C TYR A 41 13.14 8.80 0.32
N GLN A 42 14.05 8.53 -0.61
CA GLN A 42 14.88 9.54 -1.26
C GLN A 42 14.03 10.57 -2.00
N LYS A 43 13.05 10.13 -2.81
CA LYS A 43 12.15 11.06 -3.50
C LYS A 43 11.24 11.84 -2.54
N PHE A 44 10.83 11.23 -1.42
CA PHE A 44 10.03 11.92 -0.41
C PHE A 44 10.77 13.12 0.22
N ILE A 45 12.04 12.93 0.56
CA ILE A 45 12.84 13.98 1.21
C ILE A 45 13.37 15.02 0.21
N SER A 46 13.59 14.65 -1.05
CA SER A 46 14.20 15.53 -2.04
C SER A 46 13.28 16.62 -2.58
N ASP A 47 11.95 16.39 -2.61
CA ASP A 47 11.03 17.32 -3.26
C ASP A 47 9.64 17.41 -2.58
N ALA A 48 9.20 18.64 -2.30
CA ALA A 48 7.87 18.93 -1.78
C ALA A 48 6.75 18.63 -2.78
N SER A 49 7.01 18.69 -4.09
CA SER A 49 6.05 18.32 -5.12
C SER A 49 5.75 16.81 -5.08
N THR A 50 6.78 15.97 -4.91
CA THR A 50 6.63 14.53 -4.70
C THR A 50 5.77 14.23 -3.49
N ARG A 51 6.02 14.86 -2.34
CA ARG A 51 5.19 14.66 -1.14
C ARG A 51 3.72 14.97 -1.41
N ARG A 52 3.43 16.08 -2.11
CA ARG A 52 2.05 16.44 -2.50
C ARG A 52 1.42 15.37 -3.39
N LYS A 53 2.15 14.86 -4.38
CA LYS A 53 1.68 13.76 -5.25
C LYS A 53 1.35 12.50 -4.44
N GLN A 54 2.22 12.11 -3.51
CA GLN A 54 1.99 10.94 -2.65
C GLN A 54 0.77 11.12 -1.75
N TRP A 55 0.63 12.28 -1.10
CA TRP A 55 -0.56 12.59 -0.29
C TRP A 55 -1.85 12.56 -1.11
N GLN A 56 -1.84 13.11 -2.33
CA GLN A 56 -2.98 13.05 -3.24
C GLN A 56 -3.34 11.61 -3.61
N MET A 57 -2.36 10.73 -3.83
CA MET A 57 -2.61 9.30 -4.05
C MET A 57 -3.26 8.66 -2.83
N LEU A 58 -2.76 8.90 -1.61
CA LEU A 58 -3.34 8.32 -0.39
C LEU A 58 -4.82 8.68 -0.22
N TRP A 59 -5.21 9.91 -0.53
CA TRP A 59 -6.61 10.33 -0.56
C TRP A 59 -7.42 9.63 -1.66
N LYS A 60 -6.89 9.55 -2.88
CA LYS A 60 -7.58 8.89 -4.01
C LYS A 60 -7.83 7.41 -3.74
N GLU A 61 -6.88 6.72 -3.11
CA GLU A 61 -6.99 5.32 -2.73
C GLU A 61 -7.78 5.11 -1.42
N ARG A 62 -8.34 6.19 -0.83
CA ARG A 62 -9.09 6.18 0.43
C ARG A 62 -8.31 5.57 1.61
N LEU A 63 -6.98 5.59 1.54
CA LEU A 63 -6.10 5.05 2.58
C LEU A 63 -6.02 5.94 3.84
N VAL A 64 -6.57 7.15 3.77
CA VAL A 64 -6.61 8.14 4.86
C VAL A 64 -8.03 8.54 5.27
N GLU A 65 -9.06 7.94 4.64
CA GLU A 65 -10.45 8.08 5.09
C GLU A 65 -10.80 6.86 5.94
N THR A 66 -10.70 7.00 7.27
CA THR A 66 -11.59 6.45 8.33
C THR A 66 -10.79 6.33 9.64
N VAL A 67 -10.93 7.33 10.52
CA VAL A 67 -11.69 7.24 11.78
C VAL A 67 -12.40 8.56 12.00
#